data_AF-A0A511DMV0-F1
#
_entry.id   AF-A0A511DMV0-F1
#
_cell.length_a   1.000
_cell.length_b   1.000
_cell.length_c   1.000
_cell.angle_alpha   90.00
_cell.angle_beta   90.00
_cell.angle_gamma   90.00
#
_symmetry.space_group_name_H-M   'P 1'
#
loop_
_entity.id
_entity.type
_entity.pdbx_description
1 polymer ?
#
loop_
_entity_poly.entity_id
_entity_poly.type
_entity_poly.pdbx_seq_one_letter_code
_entity_poly.pdbx_strand_id
1 'polypeptide(L)'
;MCISAGAVHPICRNPRAAGATRSTLPIMLRNVPARFAHETAEMRIDRDNVLEVAKALSREAARLDEVLSQNGQARADLCGGDPVSADAKLAFNQRAELLVDSYAKYVLDLRQLATAVAESARAYGVSDEDIARSLER
;
A
#
# COMPACT_ATOMS: atom_id res chain seq x y z
N MET A 1 -50.80 -15.90 6.09
CA MET A 1 -51.76 -16.90 5.55
C MET A 1 -51.39 -17.14 4.09
N CYS A 2 -51.14 -18.41 3.74
CA CYS A 2 -50.96 -19.02 2.40
C CYS A 2 -49.73 -18.59 1.56
N ILE A 3 -48.63 -19.36 1.47
CA ILE A 3 -48.35 -20.66 0.75
C ILE A 3 -48.35 -20.44 -0.79
N SER A 4 -47.27 -20.69 -1.54
CA SER A 4 -46.74 -21.98 -2.06
C SER A 4 -45.32 -21.75 -2.64
N ALA A 5 -44.25 -22.55 -2.53
CA ALA A 5 -43.99 -24.01 -2.58
C ALA A 5 -44.23 -24.69 -3.95
N GLY A 6 -43.15 -25.23 -4.55
CA GLY A 6 -43.13 -26.14 -5.70
C GLY A 6 -42.55 -25.52 -6.97
N ALA A 7 -41.63 -26.11 -7.74
CA ALA A 7 -41.16 -27.49 -7.79
C ALA A 7 -39.76 -27.57 -8.42
N VAL A 8 -39.03 -28.61 -8.03
CA VAL A 8 -37.72 -29.05 -8.54
C VAL A 8 -37.94 -30.24 -9.48
N HIS A 9 -37.34 -30.23 -10.68
CA HIS A 9 -36.79 -31.38 -11.47
C HIS A 9 -36.73 -31.04 -12.99
N PRO A 10 -35.97 -31.76 -13.86
CA PRO A 10 -34.60 -32.25 -13.74
C PRO A 10 -33.79 -32.13 -15.07
N ILE A 11 -32.52 -32.61 -15.03
CA ILE A 11 -31.71 -33.09 -16.16
C ILE A 11 -31.11 -32.03 -17.10
N CYS A 12 -29.79 -31.82 -16.99
CA CYS A 12 -28.84 -32.23 -18.05
C CYS A 12 -27.37 -32.07 -17.62
N ARG A 13 -26.76 -33.25 -17.37
CA ARG A 13 -25.40 -33.68 -17.70
C ARG A 13 -24.20 -32.82 -17.27
N ASN A 14 -23.54 -33.33 -16.24
CA ASN A 14 -22.12 -33.12 -15.96
C ASN A 14 -21.26 -34.01 -16.91
N PRO A 15 -20.33 -33.47 -17.70
CA PRO A 15 -19.21 -34.25 -18.19
C PRO A 15 -18.03 -34.13 -17.21
N ARG A 16 -17.79 -35.21 -16.45
CA ARG A 16 -16.46 -35.47 -15.88
C ARG A 16 -15.50 -35.80 -17.04
N ALA A 17 -14.60 -34.88 -17.36
CA ALA A 17 -13.29 -35.17 -17.92
C ALA A 17 -12.29 -34.55 -16.92
N ALA A 18 -11.66 -35.36 -16.07
CA ALA A 18 -10.34 -35.94 -16.32
C ALA A 18 -9.29 -34.85 -16.58
N GLY A 19 -8.53 -34.51 -15.54
CA GLY A 19 -7.45 -33.53 -15.62
C GLY A 19 -7.12 -32.96 -14.24
N ALA A 20 -6.34 -33.70 -13.46
CA ALA A 20 -5.83 -33.24 -12.19
C ALA A 20 -4.81 -32.11 -12.39
N THR A 21 -5.11 -30.92 -11.87
CA THR A 21 -4.10 -30.07 -11.23
C THR A 21 -4.78 -29.38 -10.05
N ARG A 22 -4.37 -29.74 -8.83
CA ARG A 22 -4.63 -28.93 -7.64
C ARG A 22 -3.85 -27.62 -7.81
N SER A 23 -4.46 -26.62 -8.40
CA SER A 23 -3.94 -25.25 -8.31
C SER A 23 -4.20 -24.75 -6.90
N THR A 24 -3.19 -24.89 -6.05
CA THR A 24 -3.11 -24.27 -4.72
C THR A 24 -2.90 -22.77 -4.90
N LEU A 25 -3.91 -22.06 -5.41
CA LEU A 25 -3.87 -20.60 -5.41
C LEU A 25 -4.15 -20.12 -3.98
N PRO A 26 -3.30 -19.27 -3.40
CA PRO A 26 -3.52 -18.71 -2.07
C PRO A 26 -4.84 -17.93 -2.05
N ILE A 27 -5.57 -18.09 -0.94
CA ILE A 27 -6.97 -17.67 -0.70
C ILE A 27 -7.20 -16.14 -0.88
N MET A 28 -6.15 -15.34 -1.02
CA MET A 28 -6.22 -13.87 -1.06
C MET A 28 -6.76 -13.27 -2.38
N LEU A 29 -6.91 -14.05 -3.46
CA LEU A 29 -7.28 -13.53 -4.79
C LEU A 29 -8.77 -13.67 -5.16
N ARG A 30 -9.65 -13.97 -4.20
CA ARG A 30 -11.02 -14.40 -4.52
C ARG A 30 -11.98 -13.31 -5.04
N ASN A 31 -11.62 -12.03 -4.98
CA ASN A 31 -12.51 -10.91 -5.32
C ASN A 31 -11.92 -9.89 -6.32
N VAL A 32 -10.93 -10.28 -7.11
CA VAL A 32 -10.43 -9.42 -8.19
C VAL A 32 -11.36 -9.56 -9.42
N PRO A 33 -12.01 -8.50 -9.91
CA PRO A 33 -12.80 -8.56 -11.15
C PRO A 33 -11.94 -9.10 -12.30
N ALA A 34 -12.49 -10.00 -13.13
CA ALA A 34 -11.75 -10.71 -14.19
C ALA A 34 -10.93 -9.79 -15.13
N ARG A 35 -11.33 -8.54 -15.29
CA ARG A 35 -10.59 -7.52 -16.05
C ARG A 35 -9.22 -7.13 -15.45
N PHE A 36 -9.08 -7.22 -14.13
CA PHE A 36 -7.79 -7.02 -13.44
C PHE A 36 -7.05 -8.35 -13.23
N ALA A 37 -7.74 -9.49 -13.34
CA ALA A 37 -7.10 -10.81 -13.27
C ALA A 37 -6.09 -11.01 -14.41
N HIS A 38 -6.30 -10.40 -15.59
CA HIS A 38 -5.36 -10.52 -16.70
C HIS A 38 -4.06 -9.72 -16.48
N GLU A 39 -4.16 -8.47 -15.98
CA GLU A 39 -2.99 -7.64 -15.64
C GLU A 39 -2.24 -8.16 -14.39
N THR A 40 -2.97 -8.64 -13.37
CA THR A 40 -2.35 -9.25 -12.17
C THR A 40 -1.72 -10.62 -12.45
N ALA A 41 -2.20 -11.37 -13.46
CA ALA A 41 -1.57 -12.62 -13.89
C ALA A 41 -0.24 -12.39 -14.63
N GLU A 42 -0.03 -11.20 -15.23
CA GLU A 42 1.22 -10.81 -15.86
C GLU A 42 2.18 -10.07 -14.92
N MET A 43 1.68 -9.55 -13.79
CA MET A 43 2.50 -9.00 -12.72
C MET A 43 3.22 -10.12 -11.97
N ARG A 44 4.28 -10.66 -12.60
CA ARG A 44 5.20 -11.58 -11.94
C ARG A 44 5.89 -10.83 -10.80
N ILE A 45 5.56 -11.20 -9.58
CA ILE A 45 6.34 -10.85 -8.39
C ILE A 45 7.60 -11.71 -8.46
N ASP A 46 8.62 -11.20 -9.15
CA ASP A 46 9.97 -11.75 -9.12
C ASP A 46 10.85 -10.95 -8.14
N ARG A 47 11.99 -11.55 -7.80
CA ARG A 47 12.97 -11.01 -6.84
C ARG A 47 13.29 -9.54 -7.12
N ASP A 48 13.57 -9.22 -8.37
CA ASP A 48 14.08 -7.91 -8.76
C ASP A 48 12.96 -6.87 -8.67
N ASN A 49 11.72 -7.24 -9.03
CA ASN A 49 10.55 -6.41 -8.86
C ASN A 49 10.27 -6.08 -7.37
N VAL A 50 10.44 -7.05 -6.46
CA VAL A 50 10.27 -6.82 -5.00
C VAL A 50 11.30 -5.84 -4.46
N LEU A 51 12.57 -5.98 -4.85
CA LEU A 51 13.62 -5.06 -4.41
C LEU A 51 13.45 -3.65 -4.99
N GLU A 52 13.02 -3.52 -6.24
CA GLU A 52 12.71 -2.22 -6.84
C GLU A 52 11.53 -1.53 -6.14
N VAL A 53 10.51 -2.27 -5.69
CA VAL A 53 9.42 -1.71 -4.87
C VAL A 53 9.94 -1.24 -3.52
N ALA A 54 10.73 -2.05 -2.80
CA ALA A 54 11.30 -1.65 -1.51
C ALA A 54 12.16 -0.38 -1.63
N LYS A 55 12.93 -0.28 -2.71
CA LYS A 55 13.75 0.89 -3.04
C LYS A 55 12.91 2.12 -3.40
N ALA A 56 11.81 1.95 -4.14
CA ALA A 56 10.90 3.06 -4.44
C ALA A 56 10.28 3.63 -3.15
N LEU A 57 9.82 2.76 -2.24
CA LEU A 57 9.28 3.16 -0.94
C LEU A 57 10.32 3.88 -0.07
N SER A 58 11.55 3.36 -0.04
CA SER A 58 12.64 3.96 0.75
C SER A 58 13.03 5.35 0.23
N ARG A 59 13.11 5.52 -1.09
CA ARG A 59 13.39 6.83 -1.71
C ARG A 59 12.30 7.85 -1.39
N GLU A 60 11.04 7.45 -1.44
CA GLU A 60 9.93 8.35 -1.11
C GLU A 60 9.93 8.73 0.38
N ALA A 61 10.22 7.77 1.26
CA ALA A 61 10.38 8.06 2.69
C ALA A 61 11.51 9.07 2.92
N ALA A 62 12.67 8.90 2.27
CA ALA A 62 13.79 9.82 2.37
C ALA A 62 13.45 11.22 1.84
N ARG A 63 12.78 11.30 0.69
CA ARG A 63 12.34 12.57 0.10
C ARG A 63 11.38 13.32 1.01
N LEU A 64 10.40 12.63 1.61
CA LEU A 64 9.46 13.24 2.53
C LEU A 64 10.13 13.66 3.85
N ASP A 65 11.02 12.84 4.38
CA ASP A 65 11.80 13.16 5.59
C ASP A 65 12.68 14.39 5.40
N GLU A 66 13.28 14.56 4.22
CA GLU A 66 14.04 15.75 3.86
C GLU A 66 13.14 17.00 3.82
N VAL A 67 11.97 16.91 3.19
CA VAL A 67 10.99 18.02 3.15
C VAL A 67 10.53 18.41 4.55
N LEU A 68 10.25 17.43 5.42
CA LEU A 68 9.88 17.66 6.82
C LEU A 68 11.03 18.26 7.62
N SER A 69 12.27 17.81 7.40
CA SER A 69 13.45 18.35 8.07
C SER A 69 13.69 19.82 7.71
N GLN A 70 13.45 20.19 6.45
CA GLN A 70 13.61 21.56 5.96
C GLN A 70 12.46 22.49 6.37
N ASN A 71 11.21 21.98 6.43
CA ASN A 71 10.02 22.83 6.52
C ASN A 71 9.13 22.55 7.74
N GLY A 72 9.35 21.49 8.51
CA GLY A 72 8.44 21.05 9.59
C GLY A 72 8.34 22.03 10.76
N GLN A 73 9.33 22.90 10.91
CA GLN A 73 9.34 23.96 11.91
C GLN A 73 8.83 25.31 11.38
N ALA A 74 8.41 25.39 10.11
CA ALA A 74 7.82 26.61 9.57
C ALA A 74 6.55 26.96 10.35
N ARG A 75 6.41 28.25 10.68
CA ARG A 75 5.26 28.79 11.39
C ARG A 75 4.76 30.03 10.70
N ALA A 76 3.45 30.19 10.64
CA ALA A 76 2.81 31.40 10.20
C ALA A 76 2.97 32.48 11.26
N ASP A 77 3.26 33.69 10.81
CA ASP A 77 3.14 34.91 11.61
C ASP A 77 1.79 35.59 11.36
N LEU A 78 1.62 36.78 11.97
CA LEU A 78 0.43 37.58 11.73
C LEU A 78 0.30 37.83 10.23
N CYS A 79 -0.86 37.46 9.68
CA CYS A 79 -1.15 37.61 8.25
C CYS A 79 -1.42 39.07 7.84
N GLY A 80 -1.26 40.03 8.76
CA GLY A 80 -1.62 41.42 8.60
C GLY A 80 -1.91 42.10 9.95
N GLY A 81 -2.44 43.33 9.88
CA GLY A 81 -2.87 44.12 11.05
C GLY A 81 -4.38 44.11 11.27
N ASP A 82 -5.12 43.28 10.53
CA ASP A 82 -6.57 43.18 10.67
C ASP A 82 -6.96 42.32 11.89
N PRO A 83 -8.20 42.47 12.42
CA PRO A 83 -8.63 41.76 13.61
C PRO A 83 -8.62 40.22 13.50
N VAL A 84 -8.67 39.66 12.29
CA VAL A 84 -8.73 38.22 12.05
C VAL A 84 -7.33 37.60 11.96
N SER A 85 -6.28 38.41 11.75
CA SER A 85 -4.90 37.92 11.60
C SER A 85 -4.38 37.12 12.78
N ALA A 86 -4.83 37.40 14.01
CA ALA A 86 -4.44 36.64 15.21
C ALA A 86 -5.03 35.22 15.20
N ASP A 87 -6.33 35.10 14.90
CA ASP A 87 -7.04 33.83 14.83
C ASP A 87 -6.53 32.99 13.65
N ALA A 88 -6.25 33.64 12.51
CA ALA A 88 -5.67 32.99 11.33
C ALA A 88 -4.28 32.41 11.65
N LYS A 89 -3.40 33.17 12.29
CA LYS A 89 -2.08 32.69 12.75
C LYS A 89 -2.22 31.43 13.60
N LEU A 90 -3.12 31.45 14.58
CA LEU A 90 -3.35 30.30 15.47
C LEU A 90 -3.82 29.07 14.67
N ALA A 91 -4.85 29.23 13.83
CA ALA A 91 -5.43 28.14 13.06
C ALA A 91 -4.44 27.52 12.07
N PHE A 92 -3.63 28.34 11.38
CA PHE A 92 -2.62 27.83 10.45
C PHE A 92 -1.54 27.05 11.16
N ASN A 93 -1.05 27.53 12.31
CA ASN A 93 -0.01 26.84 13.06
C ASN A 93 -0.50 25.51 13.65
N GLN A 94 -1.72 25.48 14.21
CA GLN A 94 -2.33 24.23 14.68
C GLN A 94 -2.47 23.20 13.55
N ARG A 95 -2.92 23.64 12.37
CA ARG A 95 -3.09 22.75 11.23
C ARG A 95 -1.76 22.30 10.64
N ALA A 96 -0.75 23.17 10.63
CA ALA A 96 0.61 22.83 10.20
C ALA A 96 1.21 21.75 11.11
N GLU A 97 1.05 21.87 12.43
CA GLU A 97 1.53 20.86 13.40
C GLU A 97 0.88 19.50 13.16
N LEU A 98 -0.44 19.45 13.04
CA LEU A 98 -1.15 18.20 12.74
C LEU A 98 -0.72 17.58 11.41
N LEU A 99 -0.44 18.42 10.41
CA LEU A 99 0.01 17.96 9.10
C LEU A 99 1.44 17.36 9.17
N VAL A 100 2.35 18.04 9.86
CA VAL A 100 3.72 17.56 10.09
C VAL A 100 3.70 16.23 10.85
N ASP A 101 2.91 16.11 11.91
CA ASP A 101 2.74 14.86 12.66
C ASP A 101 2.20 13.72 11.81
N SER A 102 1.23 14.02 10.93
CA SER A 102 0.67 13.04 10.00
C SER A 102 1.71 12.53 9.01
N TYR A 103 2.52 13.43 8.43
CA TYR A 103 3.56 13.04 7.49
C TYR A 103 4.73 12.33 8.16
N ALA A 104 5.08 12.68 9.40
CA ALA A 104 6.10 11.97 10.17
C ALA A 104 5.70 10.49 10.39
N LYS A 105 4.43 10.24 10.72
CA LYS A 105 3.88 8.87 10.80
C LYS A 105 3.93 8.17 9.44
N TYR A 106 3.56 8.87 8.37
CA TYR A 106 3.59 8.29 7.04
C TYR A 106 5.01 7.92 6.56
N VAL A 107 6.03 8.72 6.89
CA VAL A 107 7.44 8.39 6.65
C VAL A 107 7.84 7.11 7.39
N LEU A 108 7.41 6.96 8.64
CA LEU A 108 7.66 5.74 9.41
C LEU A 108 6.98 4.53 8.76
N ASP A 109 5.72 4.66 8.34
CA ASP A 109 4.97 3.58 7.68
C ASP A 109 5.65 3.15 6.37
N LEU A 110 6.13 4.11 5.56
CA LEU A 110 6.85 3.82 4.32
C LEU A 110 8.17 3.08 4.58
N ARG A 111 8.92 3.46 5.63
CA ARG A 111 10.14 2.76 6.04
C ARG A 111 9.85 1.34 6.47
N GLN A 112 8.84 1.14 7.31
CA GLN A 112 8.42 -0.19 7.77
C GLN A 112 7.96 -1.07 6.60
N LEU A 113 7.20 -0.50 5.66
CA LEU A 113 6.75 -1.22 4.48
C LEU A 113 7.91 -1.59 3.56
N ALA A 114 8.87 -0.68 3.34
CA ALA A 114 10.07 -0.96 2.56
C ALA A 114 10.87 -2.13 3.17
N THR A 115 11.05 -2.13 4.49
CA THR A 115 11.68 -3.25 5.20
C THR A 115 10.88 -4.54 5.00
N ALA A 116 9.58 -4.55 5.26
CA ALA A 116 8.76 -5.75 5.13
C ALA A 116 8.79 -6.34 3.71
N VAL A 117 8.75 -5.48 2.68
CA VAL A 117 8.88 -5.88 1.27
C VAL A 117 10.26 -6.47 1.01
N ALA A 118 11.33 -5.84 1.48
CA ALA A 118 12.68 -6.37 1.32
C ALA A 118 12.89 -7.71 2.06
N GLU A 119 12.32 -7.87 3.26
CA GLU A 119 12.36 -9.14 3.99
C GLU A 119 11.60 -10.25 3.26
N SER A 120 10.50 -9.92 2.57
CA SER A 120 9.80 -10.90 1.72
C SER A 120 10.69 -11.41 0.57
N ALA A 121 11.67 -10.62 0.12
CA ALA A 121 12.65 -11.06 -0.86
C ALA A 121 13.55 -12.21 -0.34
N ARG A 122 13.76 -12.33 0.98
CA ARG A 122 14.47 -13.48 1.58
C ARG A 122 13.79 -14.81 1.25
N ALA A 123 12.47 -14.83 1.13
CA ALA A 123 11.71 -16.03 0.73
C ALA A 123 12.07 -16.51 -0.70
N TYR A 124 12.71 -15.65 -1.50
CA TYR A 124 13.21 -15.95 -2.85
C TYR A 124 14.72 -16.22 -2.89
N GLY A 125 15.39 -16.36 -1.73
CA GLY A 125 16.81 -16.70 -1.64
C GLY A 125 17.77 -15.51 -1.74
N VAL A 126 17.30 -14.29 -1.50
CA VAL A 126 18.14 -13.09 -1.45
C VAL A 126 18.93 -13.05 -0.14
N SER A 127 20.24 -12.75 -0.22
CA SER A 127 21.09 -12.57 0.96
C SER A 127 20.83 -11.22 1.63
N ASP A 128 21.13 -11.12 2.93
CA ASP A 128 20.99 -9.87 3.68
C ASP A 128 21.86 -8.72 3.11
N GLU A 129 23.00 -9.06 2.50
CA GLU A 129 23.89 -8.08 1.85
C GLU A 129 23.26 -7.43 0.61
N ASP A 130 22.51 -8.20 -0.18
CA ASP A 130 21.82 -7.68 -1.37
C ASP A 130 20.63 -6.79 -0.97
N ILE A 131 19.97 -7.12 0.14
CA ILE A 131 18.90 -6.29 0.73
C ILE A 131 19.47 -4.97 1.22
N ALA A 132 20.51 -5.00 2.06
CA ALA A 132 21.14 -3.79 2.60
C ALA A 132 21.61 -2.85 1.48
N ARG A 133 22.31 -3.39 0.48
CA ARG A 133 22.79 -2.62 -0.68
C ARG A 133 21.65 -1.96 -1.47
N SER A 134 20.48 -2.58 -1.52
CA SER A 134 19.33 -2.06 -2.27
C SER A 134 18.64 -0.89 -1.55
N LEU A 135 18.81 -0.79 -0.23
CA LEU A 135 18.18 0.22 0.63
C LEU A 135 19.10 1.41 0.97
N GLU A 136 20.42 1.27 0.79
CA GLU A 136 21.42 2.30 1.09
C GLU A 136 21.57 3.42 0.03
N ARG A 137 20.79 3.40 -1.06
CA ARG A 137 20.99 4.26 -2.24
C ARG A 137 19.77 5.10 -2.60
#